data_AF-A0A423VAX5-F1
#
_entry.id   AF-A0A423VAX5-F1
#
_cell.length_a   1.000
_cell.length_b   1.000
_cell.length_c   1.000
_cell.angle_alpha   90.00
_cell.angle_beta   90.00
_cell.angle_gamma   90.00
#
_symmetry.space_group_name_H-M   'P 1'
#
loop_
_entity.id
_entity.type
_entity.pdbx_description
1 polymer ?
#
loop_
_entity_poly.entity_id
_entity_poly.type
_entity_poly.pdbx_seq_one_letter_code
_entity_poly.pdbx_strand_id
1 'polypeptide(L)'
;MPSILSFAVGVAAATYILLVALLRFTQDTKEPTSISDTIPFITRIINMVSKGSAFHRLMRDEYNLPIYTLRLPGSRLYVVNSLQLITAIQTRFRTLSFAAIEANIADNLLGCKKPTVDTMSRDVTKDEGYLMSFPKYVHSALSAGPGLDAMNRRAIQY
;
A
#
# COMPACT_ATOMS: atom_id res chain seq x y z
N MET A 1 -2.17 17.19 -43.21
CA MET A 1 -2.91 16.64 -42.05
C MET A 1 -2.73 15.12 -41.81
N PRO A 2 -2.52 14.22 -42.80
CA PRO A 2 -2.34 12.79 -42.49
C PRO A 2 -1.01 12.46 -41.79
N SER A 3 0.02 13.29 -41.97
CA SER A 3 1.34 13.11 -41.34
C SER A 3 1.31 13.20 -39.80
N ILE A 4 0.49 14.10 -39.25
CA ILE A 4 0.37 14.30 -37.80
C ILE A 4 -0.33 13.09 -37.16
N LEU A 5 -1.35 12.55 -37.83
CA LEU A 5 -2.12 11.42 -37.32
C LEU A 5 -1.28 10.14 -37.33
N SER A 6 -0.52 9.88 -38.39
CA SER A 6 0.43 8.76 -38.44
C SER A 6 1.53 8.88 -37.40
N PHE A 7 2.05 10.10 -37.16
CA PHE A 7 3.03 10.34 -36.11
C PHE A 7 2.46 10.06 -34.71
N ALA A 8 1.26 10.55 -34.42
CA ALA A 8 0.60 10.33 -33.14
C ALA A 8 0.34 8.83 -32.87
N VAL A 9 -0.12 8.10 -33.89
CA VAL A 9 -0.31 6.64 -33.80
C VAL A 9 1.02 5.92 -33.57
N GLY A 10 2.08 6.32 -34.27
CA GLY A 10 3.41 5.74 -34.09
C GLY A 10 3.95 5.92 -32.67
N VAL A 11 3.81 7.13 -32.12
CA VAL A 11 4.20 7.42 -30.73
C VAL A 11 3.38 6.58 -29.75
N ALA A 12 2.06 6.53 -29.89
CA ALA A 12 1.19 5.76 -29.01
C ALA A 12 1.54 4.26 -29.03
N ALA A 13 1.79 3.69 -30.21
CA ALA A 13 2.18 2.29 -30.35
C ALA A 13 3.54 2.01 -29.70
N ALA A 14 4.53 2.87 -29.94
CA ALA A 14 5.87 2.75 -29.33
C ALA A 14 5.80 2.82 -27.80
N THR A 15 5.03 3.78 -27.25
CA THR A 15 4.81 3.88 -25.81
C THR A 15 4.12 2.65 -25.25
N TYR A 16 3.08 2.15 -25.91
CA TYR A 16 2.38 0.94 -25.49
C TYR A 16 3.31 -0.28 -25.44
N ILE A 17 4.10 -0.51 -26.50
CA ILE A 17 5.07 -1.60 -26.56
C ILE A 17 6.11 -1.47 -25.45
N LEU A 18 6.61 -0.25 -25.21
CA LEU A 18 7.56 0.02 -24.13
C LEU A 18 6.95 -0.31 -22.76
N LEU A 19 5.71 0.10 -22.50
CA LEU A 19 5.02 -0.19 -21.23
C LEU A 19 4.76 -1.69 -21.05
N VAL A 20 4.38 -2.41 -22.11
CA VAL A 20 4.23 -3.87 -22.08
C VAL A 20 5.58 -4.55 -21.86
N ALA A 21 6.64 -4.08 -22.51
CA ALA A 21 8.00 -4.58 -22.31
C ALA A 21 8.44 -4.37 -20.86
N LEU A 22 8.23 -3.18 -20.30
CA LEU A 22 8.49 -2.92 -18.88
C LEU A 22 7.70 -3.87 -17.99
N LEU A 23 6.42 -4.10 -18.27
CA LEU A 23 5.59 -5.01 -17.49
C LEU A 23 6.15 -6.44 -17.47
N ARG A 24 6.59 -6.94 -18.63
CA ARG A 24 7.09 -8.31 -18.78
C ARG A 24 8.52 -8.50 -18.28
N PHE A 25 9.45 -7.62 -18.66
CA PHE A 25 10.87 -7.77 -18.34
C PHE A 25 11.21 -7.46 -16.88
N THR A 26 10.38 -6.67 -16.20
CA THR A 26 10.62 -6.35 -14.79
C THR A 26 9.89 -7.28 -13.82
N GLN A 27 9.22 -8.32 -14.32
CA GLN A 27 8.57 -9.33 -13.49
C GLN A 27 9.51 -10.52 -13.29
N ASP A 28 9.97 -10.74 -12.06
CA ASP A 28 10.76 -11.92 -11.73
C ASP A 28 9.87 -13.17 -11.70
N THR A 29 10.39 -14.30 -12.18
CA THR A 29 9.76 -15.62 -12.07
C THR A 29 9.50 -16.08 -10.63
N LYS A 30 10.24 -15.55 -9.64
CA LYS A 30 10.07 -15.83 -8.21
C LYS A 30 8.97 -14.97 -7.57
N GLU A 31 8.51 -13.94 -8.26
CA GLU A 31 7.43 -13.10 -7.77
C GLU A 31 6.06 -13.76 -7.99
N PRO A 32 5.06 -13.48 -7.14
CA PRO A 32 3.69 -13.93 -7.38
C PRO A 32 3.19 -13.48 -8.75
N THR A 33 2.34 -14.31 -9.36
CA THR A 33 1.81 -14.08 -10.71
C THR A 33 1.25 -12.67 -10.84
N SER A 34 1.74 -11.93 -11.83
CA SER A 34 1.18 -10.63 -12.17
C SER A 34 -0.08 -10.84 -12.99
N ILE A 35 -1.17 -10.21 -12.56
CA ILE A 35 -2.39 -10.21 -13.34
C ILE A 35 -2.19 -9.24 -14.51
N SER A 36 -2.24 -9.76 -15.74
CA SER A 36 -2.03 -8.96 -16.95
C SER A 36 -3.24 -8.09 -17.26
N ASP A 37 -3.00 -6.93 -17.87
CA ASP A 37 -4.02 -5.95 -18.24
C ASP A 37 -3.95 -5.60 -19.71
N THR A 38 -5.09 -5.20 -20.26
CA THR A 38 -5.19 -4.66 -21.62
C THR A 38 -4.37 -3.38 -21.79
N ILE A 39 -4.44 -2.46 -20.81
CA ILE A 39 -3.59 -1.27 -20.75
C ILE A 39 -2.68 -1.39 -19.53
N PRO A 40 -1.34 -1.50 -19.73
CA PRO A 40 -0.39 -1.65 -18.62
C PRO A 40 -0.54 -0.55 -17.58
N PHE A 41 -0.50 -0.93 -16.30
CA PHE A 41 -0.52 -0.07 -15.10
C PHE A 41 -1.82 0.73 -14.84
N ILE A 42 -2.49 1.22 -15.89
CA ILE A 42 -3.61 2.16 -15.77
C ILE A 42 -4.95 1.46 -15.55
N THR A 43 -5.22 0.37 -16.29
CA THR A 43 -6.51 -0.34 -16.20
C THR A 43 -6.85 -0.73 -14.76
N ARG A 44 -5.86 -1.17 -13.98
CA ARG A 44 -6.08 -1.55 -12.57
C ARG A 44 -6.42 -0.38 -11.68
N ILE A 45 -5.77 0.77 -11.85
CA ILE A 45 -6.08 1.97 -11.07
C ILE A 45 -7.50 2.43 -11.36
N ILE A 46 -7.90 2.47 -12.63
CA ILE A 46 -9.26 2.84 -13.03
C ILE A 46 -10.28 1.87 -12.42
N ASN A 47 -10.02 0.56 -12.51
CA ASN A 47 -10.89 -0.45 -11.92
C ASN A 47 -10.96 -0.36 -10.39
N MET A 48 -9.84 -0.03 -9.74
CA MET A 48 -9.77 0.14 -8.29
C MET A 48 -10.54 1.37 -7.83
N VAL A 49 -10.39 2.50 -8.52
CA VAL A 49 -11.11 3.75 -8.21
C VAL A 49 -12.61 3.60 -8.48
N SER A 50 -12.99 3.01 -9.62
CA SER A 50 -14.41 2.84 -9.99
C SER A 50 -15.16 1.83 -9.12
N LYS A 51 -14.51 0.71 -8.75
CA LYS A 51 -15.13 -0.34 -7.91
C LYS A 51 -14.95 -0.10 -6.42
N GLY A 52 -14.06 0.84 -6.03
CA GLY A 52 -13.79 1.18 -4.64
C GLY A 52 -13.46 -0.04 -3.78
N SER A 53 -14.14 -0.16 -2.63
CA SER A 53 -13.94 -1.28 -1.68
C SER A 53 -14.30 -2.65 -2.25
N ALA A 54 -15.17 -2.72 -3.27
CA ALA A 54 -15.54 -3.98 -3.90
C ALA A 54 -14.43 -4.54 -4.81
N PHE A 55 -13.45 -3.71 -5.19
CA PHE A 55 -12.39 -4.10 -6.13
C PHE A 55 -11.66 -5.38 -5.70
N HIS A 56 -11.15 -5.43 -4.47
CA HIS A 56 -10.37 -6.58 -4.00
C HIS A 56 -11.21 -7.85 -3.88
N ARG A 57 -12.49 -7.75 -3.51
CA ARG A 57 -13.42 -8.89 -3.48
C ARG A 57 -13.65 -9.43 -4.90
N LEU A 58 -13.96 -8.55 -5.85
CA LEU A 58 -14.19 -8.94 -7.25
C LEU A 58 -12.95 -9.57 -7.87
N MET A 59 -11.76 -9.02 -7.60
CA MET A 59 -10.50 -9.61 -8.05
C MET A 59 -10.23 -10.97 -7.42
N ARG A 60 -10.52 -11.15 -6.13
CA ARG A 60 -10.40 -12.45 -5.47
C ARG A 60 -11.30 -13.48 -6.14
N ASP A 61 -12.56 -13.14 -6.38
CA ASP A 61 -13.56 -14.06 -6.92
C ASP A 61 -13.31 -14.37 -8.41
N GLU A 62 -12.77 -13.41 -9.18
CA GLU A 62 -12.44 -13.58 -10.61
C GLU A 62 -11.22 -14.48 -10.83
N TYR A 63 -10.12 -14.25 -10.10
CA TYR A 63 -8.85 -14.95 -10.35
C TYR A 63 -8.64 -16.15 -9.42
N ASN A 64 -9.29 -16.17 -8.26
CA ASN A 64 -9.18 -17.21 -7.23
C ASN A 64 -7.72 -17.58 -6.89
N LEU A 65 -6.81 -16.60 -6.92
CA LEU A 65 -5.40 -16.78 -6.61
C LEU A 65 -5.13 -16.49 -5.11
N PRO A 66 -4.28 -17.30 -4.44
CA PRO A 66 -3.94 -17.10 -3.03
C PRO A 66 -3.09 -15.85 -2.79
N ILE A 67 -2.26 -15.48 -3.77
CA ILE A 67 -1.43 -14.27 -3.81
C ILE A 67 -1.22 -13.86 -5.27
N TYR A 68 -1.24 -12.56 -5.55
CA TYR A 68 -0.98 -12.04 -6.89
C TYR A 68 -0.39 -10.62 -6.86
N THR A 69 0.19 -10.20 -7.98
CA THR A 69 0.86 -8.91 -8.12
C THR A 69 0.04 -7.95 -8.98
N LEU A 70 -0.32 -6.80 -8.42
CA LEU A 70 -0.83 -5.65 -9.14
C LEU A 70 0.32 -4.70 -9.49
N ARG A 71 0.50 -4.47 -10.77
CA ARG A 71 1.55 -3.60 -11.30
C ARG A 71 1.00 -2.18 -11.40
N LEU A 72 1.53 -1.29 -10.56
CA LEU A 72 1.20 0.13 -10.56
C LEU A 72 2.36 0.92 -11.19
N PRO A 73 2.13 2.17 -11.63
CA PRO A 73 3.22 3.03 -12.07
C PRO A 73 4.23 3.25 -10.93
N GLY A 74 5.47 2.80 -11.13
CA GLY A 74 6.55 2.99 -10.16
C GLY A 74 6.48 2.12 -8.89
N SER A 75 5.45 1.29 -8.71
CA SER A 75 5.33 0.42 -7.54
C SER A 75 4.66 -0.91 -7.85
N ARG A 76 4.77 -1.86 -6.91
CA ARG A 76 4.16 -3.18 -7.00
C ARG A 76 3.35 -3.40 -5.75
N LEU A 77 2.09 -3.77 -5.93
CA LEU A 77 1.18 -4.08 -4.84
C LEU A 77 0.91 -5.58 -4.86
N TYR A 78 1.40 -6.29 -3.84
CA TYR A 78 1.13 -7.70 -3.65
C TYR A 78 -0.16 -7.86 -2.85
N VAL A 79 -1.17 -8.50 -3.45
CA VAL A 79 -2.44 -8.77 -2.80
C VAL A 79 -2.45 -10.23 -2.34
N VAL A 80 -2.76 -10.42 -1.06
CA VAL A 80 -2.73 -11.74 -0.40
C VAL A 80 -4.13 -12.07 0.06
N ASN A 81 -4.67 -13.17 -0.45
CA ASN A 81 -6.01 -13.65 -0.13
C ASN A 81 -6.02 -14.86 0.81
N SER A 82 -4.91 -15.61 0.86
CA SER A 82 -4.79 -16.81 1.70
C SER A 82 -4.56 -16.44 3.17
N LEU A 83 -5.41 -16.96 4.06
CA LEU A 83 -5.29 -16.78 5.51
C LEU A 83 -3.93 -17.26 6.04
N GLN A 84 -3.41 -18.37 5.52
CA GLN A 84 -2.11 -18.92 5.94
C GLN A 84 -0.96 -17.96 5.60
N LEU A 85 -1.03 -17.31 4.43
CA LEU A 85 -0.02 -16.34 4.03
C LEU A 85 -0.15 -15.04 4.81
N ILE A 86 -1.37 -14.58 5.12
CA ILE A 86 -1.60 -13.38 5.92
C ILE A 86 -0.93 -13.51 7.29
N THR A 87 -1.16 -14.63 7.99
CA THR A 87 -0.52 -14.87 9.29
C THR A 87 1.00 -14.92 9.17
N ALA A 88 1.54 -15.59 8.14
CA ALA A 88 2.98 -15.67 7.92
C ALA A 88 3.63 -14.31 7.59
N ILE A 89 2.89 -13.40 6.94
CA ILE A 89 3.34 -12.04 6.64
C ILE A 89 3.32 -11.16 7.89
N GLN A 90 2.24 -11.22 8.66
CA GLN A 90 2.07 -10.42 9.87
C GLN A 90 3.13 -10.74 10.93
N THR A 91 3.53 -12.01 11.05
CA THR A 91 4.61 -12.41 11.98
C THR A 91 6.00 -11.97 11.52
N ARG A 92 6.17 -11.64 10.23
CA ARG A 92 7.44 -11.18 9.62
C ARG A 92 7.55 -9.66 9.51
N PHE A 93 6.99 -8.93 10.48
CA PHE A 93 6.98 -7.46 10.52
C PHE A 93 8.37 -6.79 10.51
N ARG A 94 9.45 -7.51 10.85
CA ARG A 94 10.84 -7.00 10.74
C ARG A 94 11.36 -6.98 9.30
N THR A 95 10.85 -7.88 8.44
CA THR A 95 11.19 -7.93 7.01
C THR A 95 10.26 -7.05 6.19
N LEU A 96 8.99 -7.00 6.59
CA LEU A 96 7.95 -6.18 5.96
C LEU A 96 7.54 -5.07 6.94
N SER A 97 8.16 -3.90 6.79
CA SER A 97 7.91 -2.78 7.71
C SER A 97 6.58 -2.08 7.42
N PHE A 98 5.59 -2.33 8.26
CA PHE A 98 4.34 -1.56 8.27
C PHE A 98 4.56 -0.11 8.76
N ALA A 99 5.51 0.09 9.67
CA ALA A 99 5.87 1.42 10.18
C ALA A 99 6.37 2.37 9.07
N ALA A 100 7.06 1.84 8.05
CA ALA A 100 7.48 2.64 6.89
C ALA A 100 6.27 3.15 6.08
N ILE A 101 5.22 2.34 5.96
CA ILE A 101 3.98 2.72 5.27
C ILE A 101 3.27 3.82 6.07
N GLU A 102 3.13 3.63 7.39
CA GLU A 102 2.52 4.62 8.28
C GLU A 102 3.27 5.97 8.26
N ALA A 103 4.60 5.94 8.29
CA ALA A 103 5.42 7.15 8.22
C ALA A 103 5.23 7.89 6.89
N ASN A 104 5.15 7.16 5.76
CA ASN A 104 4.87 7.75 4.46
C ASN A 104 3.47 8.40 4.41
N ILE A 105 2.46 7.74 5.00
CA ILE A 105 1.10 8.30 5.10
C ILE A 105 1.08 9.53 6.01
N ALA A 106 1.81 9.51 7.13
CA ALA A 106 1.93 10.66 8.03
C ALA A 106 2.50 11.89 7.32
N ASP A 107 3.54 11.69 6.51
CA ASP A 107 4.22 12.74 5.74
C ASP A 107 3.36 13.29 4.60
N ASN A 108 2.70 12.41 3.85
CA ASN A 108 2.07 12.78 2.57
C ASN A 108 0.57 13.02 2.65
N LEU A 109 -0.12 12.52 3.70
CA LEU A 109 -1.58 12.55 3.76
C LEU A 109 -2.13 13.22 5.02
N LEU A 110 -1.54 12.94 6.19
CA LEU A 110 -2.10 13.38 7.48
C LEU A 110 -1.65 14.77 7.92
N GLY A 111 -0.77 15.43 7.15
CA GLY A 111 -0.25 16.76 7.49
C GLY A 111 0.57 16.77 8.77
N CYS A 112 1.22 15.66 9.12
CA CYS A 112 2.06 15.58 10.30
C CYS A 112 3.26 16.53 10.18
N LYS A 113 3.66 17.14 11.30
CA LYS A 113 4.85 17.99 11.33
C LYS A 113 6.11 17.15 11.09
N LYS A 114 7.11 17.75 10.45
CA LYS A 114 8.37 17.09 10.12
C LYS A 114 9.05 16.34 11.30
N PRO A 115 9.14 16.89 12.52
CA PRO A 115 9.72 16.16 13.65
C PRO A 115 8.96 14.86 14.00
N THR A 116 7.64 14.84 13.81
CA THR A 116 6.80 13.66 14.02
C THR A 116 7.09 12.61 12.95
N VAL A 117 7.15 13.02 11.69
CA VAL A 117 7.48 12.14 10.56
C VAL A 117 8.88 11.56 10.72
N ASP A 118 9.86 12.37 11.10
CA ASP A 118 11.25 11.93 11.32
C ASP A 118 11.32 10.91 12.47
N THR A 119 10.50 11.07 13.51
CA THR A 119 10.40 10.10 14.61
C THR A 119 9.77 8.78 14.15
N MET A 120 8.68 8.85 13.35
CA MET A 120 8.01 7.65 12.82
C MET A 120 8.86 6.90 11.80
N SER A 121 9.69 7.61 11.03
CA SER A 121 10.55 7.06 9.98
C SER A 121 11.86 6.47 10.52
N ARG A 122 12.18 6.73 11.79
CA ARG A 122 13.41 6.25 12.40
C ARG A 122 13.26 4.80 12.88
N ASP A 123 14.24 3.97 12.52
CA ASP A 123 14.38 2.59 13.04
C ASP A 123 13.11 1.73 12.86
N VAL A 124 12.43 1.88 11.72
CA VAL A 124 11.13 1.25 11.38
C VAL A 124 11.09 -0.29 11.42
N THR A 125 12.23 -0.96 11.61
CA THR A 125 12.36 -2.42 11.75
C THR A 125 12.98 -2.86 13.09
N LYS A 126 13.43 -1.91 13.91
CA LYS A 126 14.09 -2.20 15.20
C LYS A 126 13.11 -2.04 16.36
N ASP A 127 13.49 -2.63 17.48
CA ASP A 127 12.69 -2.62 18.71
C ASP A 127 12.57 -1.23 19.35
N GLU A 128 13.45 -0.29 18.99
CA GLU A 128 13.40 1.11 19.43
C GLU A 128 12.57 2.02 18.52
N GLY A 129 12.00 1.46 17.45
CA GLY A 129 11.17 2.21 16.50
C GLY A 129 9.84 2.66 17.11
N TYR A 130 9.24 3.68 16.49
CA TYR A 130 7.95 4.25 16.89
C TYR A 130 6.88 3.18 17.17
N LEU A 131 6.69 2.25 16.22
CA LEU A 131 5.66 1.21 16.28
C LEU A 131 5.77 0.32 17.53
N MET A 132 7.00 -0.03 17.93
CA MET A 132 7.24 -0.91 19.09
C MET A 132 7.08 -0.17 20.41
N SER A 133 7.34 1.14 20.42
CA SER A 133 7.12 2.01 21.57
C SER A 133 5.64 2.40 21.77
N PHE A 134 4.86 2.39 20.70
CA PHE A 134 3.48 2.88 20.69
C PHE A 134 2.57 2.21 21.74
N PRO A 135 2.55 0.86 21.90
CA PRO A 135 1.75 0.21 22.93
C PRO A 135 2.10 0.68 24.34
N LYS A 136 3.39 0.93 24.64
CA LYS A 136 3.83 1.38 25.97
C LYS A 136 3.18 2.71 26.34
N TYR A 137 3.17 3.67 25.40
CA TYR A 137 2.58 4.98 25.63
C TYR A 137 1.05 4.90 25.67
N VAL A 138 0.43 4.23 24.69
CA VAL A 138 -1.04 4.14 24.60
C VAL A 138 -1.64 3.37 25.77
N HIS A 139 -1.09 2.21 26.13
CA HIS A 139 -1.60 1.45 27.27
C HIS A 139 -1.43 2.23 28.57
N SER A 140 -0.31 2.92 28.77
CA SER A 140 -0.12 3.72 29.99
C SER A 140 -1.16 4.84 30.14
N ALA A 141 -1.54 5.48 29.03
CA ALA A 141 -2.53 6.57 29.04
C ALA A 141 -3.99 6.07 29.16
N LEU A 142 -4.29 4.90 28.60
CA LEU A 142 -5.64 4.33 28.55
C LEU A 142 -5.94 3.31 29.66
N SER A 143 -4.95 2.93 30.46
CA SER A 143 -5.17 2.06 31.62
C SER A 143 -5.94 2.79 32.71
N ALA A 144 -6.59 2.03 33.59
CA ALA A 144 -7.29 2.57 34.75
C ALA A 144 -6.34 3.46 35.58
N GLY A 145 -6.74 4.71 35.77
CA GLY A 145 -5.92 5.71 36.45
C GLY A 145 -6.19 7.14 35.99
N PRO A 146 -5.37 8.10 36.45
CA PRO A 146 -5.63 9.53 36.26
C PRO A 146 -5.76 9.97 34.80
N GLY A 147 -5.02 9.34 33.88
CA GLY A 147 -5.08 9.63 32.45
C GLY A 147 -6.45 9.32 31.85
N LEU A 148 -6.95 8.10 32.08
CA LEU A 148 -8.26 7.66 31.62
C LEU A 148 -9.39 8.46 32.29
N ASP A 149 -9.28 8.73 33.60
CA ASP A 149 -10.27 9.51 34.35
C ASP A 149 -10.39 10.94 33.83
N ALA A 150 -9.26 11.57 33.46
CA ALA A 150 -9.25 12.90 32.87
C ALA A 150 -9.89 12.92 31.48
N MET A 151 -9.60 11.92 30.64
CA MET A 151 -10.23 11.78 29.32
C MET A 151 -11.75 11.59 29.43
N ASN A 152 -12.19 10.69 30.31
CA ASN A 152 -13.62 10.43 30.54
C ASN A 152 -14.34 11.67 31.07
N ARG A 153 -13.75 12.38 32.04
CA ARG A 153 -14.33 13.60 32.59
C ARG A 153 -14.48 14.70 31.54
N ARG A 154 -13.53 14.82 30.60
CA ARG A 154 -13.61 15.80 29.52
C ARG A 154 -14.66 15.43 28.47
N ALA A 155 -14.85 14.13 28.21
CA ALA A 155 -15.84 13.64 27.25
C ALA A 155 -17.28 13.94 27.67
N ILE A 156 -17.57 13.92 28.98
CA ILE A 156 -18.91 14.22 29.54
C ILE A 156 -19.18 15.71 29.78
N GLN A 157 -18.18 16.58 29.56
CA GLN A 157 -18.31 18.04 29.72
C GLN A 157 -18.83 18.75 28.47
N TYR A 158 -19.02 18.01 27.37
CA TYR A 158 -19.68 18.46 26.13
C TYR A 158 -21.03 17.76 25.99
#